data_AF-A0A6N7IR95-F1
#
_entry.id   AF-A0A6N7IR95-F1
#
_cell.length_a   1.000
_cell.length_b   1.000
_cell.length_c   1.000
_cell.angle_alpha   90.00
_cell.angle_beta   90.00
_cell.angle_gamma   90.00
#
_symmetry.space_group_name_H-M   'P 1'
#
loop_
_entity.id
_entity.type
_entity.pdbx_description
1 polymer ?
#
loop_
_entity_poly.entity_id
_entity_poly.type
_entity_poly.pdbx_seq_one_letter_code
_entity_poly.pdbx_strand_id
1 'polypeptide(L)'
;MLPQKVLETLSKLPPERLRMVLNFAEASLINRKVTRRYNVVLEWNEPDAQDSEGGYTVLVPSLPPVVTEGDTREEALANAREAIACFLEYLIITGQPVPPDDEKGDNLVEVTV
;
A
#
# COMPACT_ATOMS: atom_id res chain seq x y z
N MET A 1 15.68 12.44 25.05
CA MET A 1 14.40 12.41 25.79
C MET A 1 13.39 13.27 25.05
N LEU A 2 12.12 12.85 24.96
CA LEU A 2 11.05 13.64 24.33
C LEU A 2 10.70 14.87 25.20
N PRO A 3 10.35 16.03 24.61
CA PRO A 3 9.90 17.20 25.38
C PRO A 3 8.64 16.90 26.21
N GLN A 4 8.51 17.49 27.40
CA GLN A 4 7.33 17.29 28.28
C GLN A 4 5.99 17.55 27.57
N LYS A 5 5.91 18.62 26.77
CA LYS A 5 4.70 18.95 25.99
C LYS A 5 4.28 17.82 25.04
N VAL A 6 5.23 17.09 24.47
CA VAL A 6 4.96 15.94 23.61
C VAL A 6 4.42 14.78 24.44
N LEU A 7 5.03 14.48 25.59
CA LEU A 7 4.58 13.43 26.49
C LEU A 7 3.15 13.66 27.01
N GLU A 8 2.82 14.89 27.40
CA GLU A 8 1.46 15.28 27.80
C GLU A 8 0.43 15.17 26.67
N THR A 9 0.87 15.36 25.43
CA THR A 9 0.01 15.21 24.26
C THR A 9 -0.26 13.73 24.00
N LEU A 10 0.79 12.90 24.02
CA LEU A 10 0.68 11.44 23.83
C LEU A 10 -0.19 10.78 24.90
N SER A 11 -0.10 11.22 26.16
CA SER A 11 -0.91 10.66 27.25
C SER A 11 -2.41 10.95 27.13
N LYS A 12 -2.80 11.91 26.29
CA LYS A 12 -4.21 12.28 26.02
C LYS A 12 -4.76 11.63 24.76
N LEU A 13 -3.93 10.94 23.98
CA LEU A 13 -4.40 10.26 22.77
C LEU A 13 -5.24 9.03 23.12
N PRO A 14 -6.29 8.76 22.33
CA PRO A 14 -6.97 7.47 22.38
C PRO A 14 -5.99 6.30 22.15
N PRO A 15 -6.23 5.12 22.75
CA PRO A 15 -5.33 3.97 22.65
C PRO A 15 -4.97 3.58 21.20
N GLU A 16 -5.92 3.66 20.28
CA GLU A 16 -5.71 3.36 18.86
C GLU A 16 -4.76 4.36 18.19
N ARG A 17 -4.88 5.66 18.51
CA ARG A 17 -3.98 6.69 17.97
C ARG A 17 -2.59 6.62 18.60
N LEU A 18 -2.52 6.33 19.90
CA LEU A 18 -1.24 6.11 20.56
C LEU A 18 -0.51 4.90 19.97
N ARG A 19 -1.23 3.79 19.72
CA ARG A 19 -0.69 2.62 19.05
C ARG A 19 -0.12 2.98 17.67
N MET A 20 -0.87 3.74 16.88
CA MET A 20 -0.42 4.18 15.55
C MET A 20 0.89 4.99 15.62
N VAL A 21 0.99 5.93 16.56
CA VAL A 21 2.21 6.73 16.78
C VAL A 21 3.40 5.85 17.17
N LEU A 22 3.17 4.86 18.05
CA LEU A 22 4.20 3.92 18.47
C LEU A 22 4.67 3.03 17.32
N ASN A 23 3.75 2.45 16.54
CA ASN A 23 4.07 1.63 15.38
C ASN A 23 4.84 2.43 14.32
N PHE A 24 4.45 3.68 14.06
CA PHE A 24 5.18 4.57 13.15
C PHE A 24 6.61 4.83 13.64
N ALA A 25 6.77 5.10 14.94
CA ALA A 25 8.09 5.31 15.54
C ALA A 25 8.93 4.03 15.46
N GLU A 26 8.36 2.86 15.77
CA GLU A 26 9.04 1.55 15.65
C GLU A 26 9.46 1.26 14.21
N ALA A 27 8.56 1.43 13.23
CA ALA A 27 8.88 1.25 11.81
C ALA A 27 10.03 2.16 11.37
N SER A 28 10.00 3.43 11.78
CA SER A 28 11.05 4.42 11.50
C SER A 28 12.39 4.09 12.17
N LEU A 29 12.35 3.52 13.38
CA LEU A 29 13.56 3.21 14.16
C LEU A 29 14.24 1.91 13.70
N ILE A 30 13.46 0.93 13.22
CA ILE A 30 13.99 -0.41 12.94
C ILE A 30 14.59 -0.49 11.53
N ASN A 31 14.36 0.47 10.62
CA ASN A 31 14.85 0.46 9.23
C ASN A 31 14.65 -0.90 8.53
N ARG A 32 13.62 -1.65 8.95
CA ARG A 32 13.36 -2.99 8.43
C ARG A 32 12.46 -2.84 7.23
N LYS A 33 13.09 -2.92 6.07
CA LYS A 33 12.39 -3.01 4.79
C LYS A 33 11.60 -4.32 4.74
N VAL A 34 10.33 -4.24 4.37
CA VAL A 34 9.46 -5.37 4.07
C VAL A 34 9.32 -5.44 2.55
N THR A 35 9.87 -6.51 1.97
CA THR A 35 9.69 -6.80 0.55
C THR A 35 8.59 -7.84 0.36
N ARG A 36 7.68 -7.59 -0.58
CA ARG A 36 6.59 -8.48 -0.99
C ARG A 36 6.41 -8.48 -2.49
N ARG A 37 5.89 -9.59 -3.03
CA ARG A 37 5.49 -9.74 -4.42
C ARG A 37 4.02 -10.12 -4.49
N TYR A 38 3.26 -9.36 -5.26
CA TYR A 38 1.84 -9.61 -5.49
C TYR A 38 1.55 -9.74 -6.97
N ASN A 39 0.70 -10.70 -7.34
CA ASN A 39 0.21 -10.81 -8.70
C ASN A 39 -0.84 -9.75 -8.94
N VAL A 40 -0.68 -9.03 -10.05
CA VAL A 40 -1.68 -8.07 -10.51
C VAL A 40 -2.38 -8.57 -11.77
N VAL A 41 -3.68 -8.29 -11.83
CA VAL A 41 -4.52 -8.58 -13.00
C VAL A 41 -4.78 -7.27 -13.71
N LEU A 42 -4.48 -7.22 -15.01
CA LEU A 42 -4.76 -6.06 -15.85
C LEU A 42 -5.98 -6.38 -16.72
N GLU A 43 -6.96 -5.49 -16.66
CA GLU A 43 -8.18 -5.56 -17.46
C GLU A 43 -8.20 -4.35 -18.39
N TRP A 44 -8.20 -4.58 -19.71
CA TRP A 44 -8.30 -3.51 -20.70
C TRP A 44 -9.75 -3.04 -20.83
N ASN A 45 -9.97 -1.75 -20.63
CA ASN A 45 -11.21 -1.05 -20.87
C ASN A 45 -11.11 -0.39 -22.24
N GLU A 46 -11.95 -0.84 -23.18
CA GLU A 46 -11.99 -0.25 -24.52
C GLU A 46 -12.51 1.19 -24.47
N PRO A 47 -11.99 2.07 -25.34
CA PRO A 47 -12.53 3.42 -25.49
C PRO A 47 -14.04 3.39 -25.79
N ASP A 48 -14.79 4.27 -25.17
CA ASP A 48 -16.22 4.44 -25.36
C ASP A 48 -16.63 5.92 -25.47
N ALA A 49 -17.93 6.20 -25.33
CA ALA A 49 -18.44 7.57 -25.44
C ALA A 49 -18.07 8.46 -24.24
N GLN A 50 -17.65 7.86 -23.13
CA GLN A 50 -17.24 8.52 -21.89
C GLN A 50 -15.71 8.63 -21.79
N ASP A 51 -14.98 7.69 -22.37
CA ASP A 51 -13.51 7.67 -22.39
C ASP A 51 -12.98 7.40 -23.80
N SER A 52 -12.37 8.41 -24.43
CA SER A 52 -11.85 8.30 -25.80
C SER A 52 -10.51 7.57 -25.91
N GLU A 53 -9.81 7.36 -24.81
CA GLU A 53 -8.47 6.76 -24.80
C GLU A 53 -8.51 5.30 -24.32
N GLY A 54 -9.47 4.96 -23.46
CA GLY A 54 -9.52 3.67 -22.78
C GLY A 54 -8.34 3.53 -21.80
N GLY A 55 -8.14 2.33 -21.26
CA GLY A 55 -7.02 2.13 -20.34
C GLY A 55 -7.05 0.77 -19.67
N TYR A 56 -6.17 0.60 -18.69
CA TYR A 56 -6.12 -0.61 -17.86
C TYR A 56 -6.64 -0.32 -16.47
N THR A 57 -7.59 -1.13 -16.00
CA THR A 57 -7.83 -1.30 -14.57
C THR A 57 -6.91 -2.40 -14.04
N VAL A 58 -6.30 -2.15 -12.88
CA VAL A 58 -5.43 -3.11 -12.20
C VAL A 58 -6.06 -3.52 -10.88
N LEU A 59 -6.21 -4.83 -10.73
CA LEU A 59 -6.69 -5.47 -9.52
C LEU A 59 -5.56 -6.29 -8.88
N VAL A 60 -5.55 -6.34 -7.56
CA VAL A 60 -4.62 -7.19 -6.80
C VAL A 60 -5.45 -8.20 -6.00
N PRO A 61 -5.69 -9.43 -6.50
CA PRO A 61 -6.61 -10.38 -5.86
C PRO A 61 -6.25 -10.71 -4.40
N SER A 62 -4.97 -10.74 -4.07
CA SER A 62 -4.44 -10.95 -2.73
C SER A 62 -4.55 -9.72 -1.82
N LEU A 63 -4.74 -8.52 -2.41
CA LEU A 63 -4.97 -7.24 -1.74
C LEU A 63 -6.23 -6.55 -2.30
N PRO A 64 -7.45 -7.10 -2.07
CA PRO A 64 -8.68 -6.60 -2.70
C PRO A 64 -8.97 -5.09 -2.57
N PRO A 65 -8.55 -4.38 -1.50
CA PRO A 65 -8.71 -2.93 -1.41
C PRO A 65 -7.88 -2.12 -2.42
N VAL A 66 -6.86 -2.73 -3.04
CA VAL A 66 -5.97 -2.06 -3.99
C VAL A 66 -6.54 -2.21 -5.40
N VAL A 67 -7.03 -1.09 -5.93
CA VAL A 67 -7.48 -0.93 -7.31
C VAL A 67 -6.85 0.34 -7.86
N THR A 68 -6.23 0.25 -9.04
CA THR A 68 -5.62 1.40 -9.73
C THR A 68 -5.95 1.35 -11.20
N GLU A 69 -5.61 2.42 -11.93
CA GLU A 69 -5.79 2.51 -13.37
C GLU A 69 -4.55 3.11 -14.03
N GLY A 70 -4.41 2.97 -15.35
CA GLY A 70 -3.39 3.67 -16.15
C GLY A 70 -3.63 3.47 -17.64
N ASP A 71 -3.27 4.47 -18.44
CA ASP A 71 -3.58 4.52 -19.87
C ASP A 71 -2.75 3.47 -20.64
N THR A 72 -1.54 3.22 -20.13
CA THR A 72 -0.61 2.21 -20.66
C THR A 72 -0.40 1.08 -19.66
N ARG A 73 0.02 -0.09 -20.16
CA ARG A 73 0.37 -1.23 -19.29
C ARG A 73 1.45 -0.84 -18.29
N GLU A 74 2.46 -0.11 -18.74
CA GLU A 74 3.60 0.32 -17.95
C GLU A 74 3.17 1.26 -16.82
N GLU A 75 2.33 2.25 -17.14
CA GLU A 75 1.75 3.16 -16.17
C GLU A 75 0.86 2.43 -15.16
N ALA A 76 -0.04 1.57 -15.64
CA ALA A 76 -0.94 0.80 -14.80
C ALA A 76 -0.16 -0.06 -13.77
N LEU A 77 0.94 -0.70 -14.20
CA LEU A 77 1.84 -1.45 -13.32
C LEU A 77 2.60 -0.54 -12.33
N ALA A 78 2.99 0.66 -12.75
CA ALA A 78 3.64 1.64 -11.88
C ALA A 78 2.68 2.12 -10.79
N ASN A 79 1.46 2.49 -11.17
CA ASN A 79 0.40 2.93 -10.26
C ASN A 79 0.04 1.82 -9.27
N ALA A 80 -0.07 0.56 -9.73
CA ALA A 80 -0.29 -0.59 -8.87
C ALA A 80 0.85 -0.75 -7.84
N ARG A 81 2.12 -0.62 -8.25
CA ARG A 81 3.27 -0.69 -7.34
C ARG A 81 3.16 0.34 -6.22
N GLU A 82 2.84 1.59 -6.55
CA GLU A 82 2.70 2.67 -5.58
C GLU A 82 1.52 2.46 -4.63
N ALA A 83 0.36 2.02 -5.15
CA ALA A 83 -0.81 1.77 -4.33
C ALA A 83 -0.62 0.57 -3.39
N ILE A 84 0.03 -0.50 -3.85
CA ILE A 84 0.42 -1.62 -3.00
C ILE A 84 1.34 -1.12 -1.88
N ALA A 85 2.39 -0.34 -2.20
CA ALA A 85 3.31 0.20 -1.21
C ALA A 85 2.57 1.00 -0.12
N CYS A 86 1.71 1.94 -0.54
CA CYS A 86 0.89 2.73 0.36
C CYS A 86 0.01 1.86 1.28
N PHE A 87 -0.59 0.79 0.74
CA PHE A 87 -1.39 -0.13 1.53
C PHE A 87 -0.57 -0.91 2.56
N LEU A 88 0.63 -1.41 2.18
CA LEU A 88 1.51 -2.10 3.11
C LEU A 88 2.00 -1.18 4.24
N GLU A 89 2.36 0.06 3.92
CA GLU A 89 2.74 1.08 4.91
C GLU A 89 1.60 1.36 5.89
N TYR A 90 0.37 1.48 5.39
CA TYR A 90 -0.82 1.62 6.22
C TYR A 90 -0.98 0.45 7.19
N LEU A 91 -0.84 -0.79 6.72
CA LEU A 91 -0.94 -1.97 7.59
C LEU A 91 0.13 -1.95 8.67
N ILE A 92 1.38 -1.61 8.32
CA ILE A 92 2.49 -1.52 9.28
C ILE A 92 2.21 -0.45 10.34
N ILE A 93 1.83 0.77 9.94
CA ILE A 93 1.60 1.89 10.85
C ILE A 93 0.37 1.63 11.74
N THR A 94 -0.64 0.92 11.24
CA THR A 94 -1.80 0.53 12.04
C THR A 94 -1.59 -0.75 12.85
N GLY A 95 -0.45 -1.42 12.70
CA GLY A 95 -0.11 -2.65 13.43
C GLY A 95 -0.89 -3.88 12.95
N GLN A 96 -1.39 -3.84 11.72
CA GLN A 96 -2.04 -4.96 11.06
C GLN A 96 -1.00 -5.89 10.41
N PRO A 97 -1.31 -7.19 10.28
CA PRO A 97 -0.40 -8.13 9.62
C PRO A 97 -0.27 -7.79 8.13
N VAL A 98 0.97 -7.77 7.64
CA VAL A 98 1.26 -7.67 6.20
C VAL A 98 0.98 -9.02 5.54
N PRO A 99 0.13 -9.09 4.50
CA PRO A 99 -0.16 -10.32 3.77
C PRO A 99 1.12 -10.98 3.21
N PRO A 100 1.15 -12.33 3.08
CA PRO A 100 2.27 -13.03 2.49
C PRO A 100 2.41 -12.75 0.99
N ASP A 101 3.53 -13.16 0.40
CA ASP A 101 3.77 -13.11 -1.05
C ASP A 101 2.80 -14.00 -1.83
N ASP A 102 2.49 -13.60 -3.06
CA ASP A 102 1.89 -14.49 -4.05
C ASP A 102 2.96 -15.40 -4.67
N GLU A 103 2.70 -16.71 -4.69
CA GLU A 103 3.64 -17.70 -5.25
C GLU A 103 3.59 -17.80 -6.78
N LYS A 104 2.48 -17.36 -7.39
CA LYS A 104 2.18 -17.54 -8.81
C LYS A 104 1.44 -16.33 -9.37
N GLY A 105 1.59 -16.11 -10.67
CA GLY A 105 0.92 -15.03 -11.38
C GLY A 105 1.66 -14.65 -12.64
N ASP A 106 0.93 -14.07 -13.60
CA ASP A 106 1.50 -13.62 -14.87
C ASP A 106 2.20 -12.25 -14.72
N ASN A 107 1.78 -11.43 -13.75
CA ASN A 107 2.34 -10.09 -13.51
C ASN A 107 2.70 -9.91 -12.03
N LEU A 108 3.81 -10.50 -11.59
CA LEU A 108 4.31 -10.31 -10.23
C LEU A 108 4.97 -8.94 -10.08
N VAL A 109 4.37 -8.08 -9.26
CA VAL A 109 4.91 -6.77 -8.88
C VAL A 109 5.60 -6.89 -7.53
N GLU A 110 6.91 -6.64 -7.51
CA GLU A 110 7.69 -6.54 -6.28
C GLU A 110 7.61 -5.13 -5.69
N VAL A 111 7.38 -5.06 -4.38
CA VAL A 111 7.25 -3.84 -3.60
C VAL A 111 8.09 -3.95 -2.34
N THR A 112 8.80 -2.89 -1.99
CA THR A 112 9.55 -2.78 -0.74
C THR A 112 9.14 -1.51 -0.01
N VAL A 113 8.71 -1.65 1.24
CA VAL A 113 8.33 -0.56 2.16
C VAL A 113 9.17 -0.57 3.43
#